data_AF-A0A482V9H3-F1
#
_entry.id   AF-A0A482V9H3-F1
#
_cell.length_a   1.000
_cell.length_b   1.000
_cell.length_c   1.000
_cell.angle_alpha   90.00
_cell.angle_beta   90.00
_cell.angle_gamma   90.00
#
_symmetry.space_group_name_H-M   'P 1'
#
loop_
_entity.id
_entity.type
_entity.pdbx_description
1 polymer ?
#
loop_
_entity_poly.entity_id
_entity_poly.type
_entity_poly.pdbx_seq_one_letter_code
_entity_poly.pdbx_strand_id
1 'polypeptide(L)'
;MIEAWKKQFSLKQLALDHDKPIIFVISQWQRELKPSNFYLVYRWVVAIIFFVTFVISIVDLKHPDAPSSFRAKWLIYLTNWGYTTCTLQALLAALLVSAGVLAPYLKNMPNLQKSTLPFYKFYWVTNVVATDIAFGVTALYWSLIYDEKSMNFDAMNFFVHANNSVLMMIDMFMVAHPIRLLHCCYPIVFGICYAVFSVIFYAAGGISREGQVYIYNILDWRKPGLTTIICVAVLGFIVVVHIVCWGLYKFRMWLHSKYKKRESDGLNDEKDTSNKTAYVNEGLASDVV
;
A
#
# COMPACT_ATOMS: atom_id res chain seq x y z
N MET A 1 -25.58 15.22 3.53
CA MET A 1 -24.13 15.44 3.78
C MET A 1 -23.73 14.99 5.19
N ILE A 2 -24.39 15.46 6.24
CA ILE A 2 -24.08 15.12 7.65
C ILE A 2 -24.16 13.61 7.94
N GLU A 3 -25.17 12.91 7.43
CA GLU A 3 -25.29 11.44 7.65
C GLU A 3 -24.17 10.63 6.98
N ALA A 4 -23.70 11.06 5.82
CA ALA A 4 -22.58 10.43 5.13
C ALA A 4 -21.29 10.54 5.97
N TRP A 5 -21.06 11.71 6.58
CA TRP A 5 -19.95 11.92 7.51
C TRP A 5 -20.12 11.12 8.82
N LYS A 6 -21.32 11.11 9.41
CA LYS A 6 -21.62 10.28 10.60
C LYS A 6 -21.30 8.81 10.36
N LYS A 7 -21.55 8.29 9.15
CA LYS A 7 -21.20 6.92 8.77
C LYS A 7 -19.68 6.67 8.71
N GLN A 8 -18.89 7.65 8.24
CA GLN A 8 -17.42 7.53 8.18
C GLN A 8 -16.76 7.55 9.56
N PHE A 9 -17.36 8.24 10.55
CA PHE A 9 -16.86 8.34 11.92
C PHE A 9 -17.49 7.34 12.90
N SER A 10 -18.30 6.39 12.41
CA SER A 10 -18.83 5.32 13.26
C SER A 10 -17.71 4.38 13.69
N LEU A 11 -17.69 3.97 14.96
CA LEU A 11 -16.73 2.96 15.47
C LEU A 11 -16.75 1.64 14.68
N LYS A 12 -17.87 1.32 14.00
CA LYS A 12 -17.94 0.18 13.07
C LYS A 12 -16.91 0.28 11.94
N GLN A 13 -16.46 1.49 11.57
CA GLN A 13 -15.43 1.69 10.56
C GLN A 13 -14.04 1.24 11.01
N LEU A 14 -13.78 1.06 12.32
CA LEU A 14 -12.54 0.46 12.84
C LEU A 14 -12.49 -1.06 12.69
N ALA A 15 -13.63 -1.73 12.49
CA ALA A 15 -13.68 -3.18 12.39
C ALA A 15 -13.04 -3.67 11.09
N LEU A 16 -12.19 -4.70 11.12
CA LEU A 16 -11.56 -5.24 9.91
C LEU A 16 -12.48 -6.15 9.08
N ASP A 17 -13.80 -6.06 9.26
CA ASP A 17 -14.79 -6.85 8.53
C ASP A 17 -15.28 -6.13 7.29
N HIS A 18 -15.33 -6.85 6.17
CA HIS A 18 -15.90 -6.38 4.91
C HIS A 18 -16.94 -7.37 4.40
N ASP A 19 -18.12 -6.87 4.00
CA ASP A 19 -19.25 -7.70 3.51
C ASP A 19 -18.86 -8.61 2.32
N LYS A 20 -17.88 -8.17 1.53
CA LYS A 20 -17.35 -8.89 0.38
C LYS A 20 -15.82 -9.04 0.51
N PRO A 21 -15.29 -10.06 1.20
CA PRO A 21 -13.84 -10.23 1.37
C PRO A 21 -13.10 -10.50 0.05
N ILE A 22 -13.81 -11.00 -0.97
CA ILE A 22 -13.22 -11.27 -2.30
C ILE A 22 -12.57 -10.05 -2.95
N ILE A 23 -12.98 -8.82 -2.57
CA ILE A 23 -12.40 -7.59 -3.14
C ILE A 23 -10.92 -7.40 -2.77
N PHE A 24 -10.42 -8.11 -1.76
CA PHE A 24 -9.01 -8.04 -1.36
C PHE A 24 -8.08 -8.86 -2.27
N VAL A 25 -8.65 -9.70 -3.14
CA VAL A 25 -7.89 -10.58 -4.06
C VAL A 25 -8.18 -10.28 -5.53
N ILE A 26 -8.75 -9.10 -5.83
CA ILE A 26 -9.02 -8.63 -7.20
C ILE A 26 -8.59 -7.18 -7.38
N SER A 27 -8.32 -6.81 -8.61
CA SER A 27 -8.13 -5.43 -9.04
C SER A 27 -9.48 -4.72 -9.20
N GLN A 28 -9.47 -3.40 -8.95
CA GLN A 28 -10.63 -2.54 -9.17
C GLN A 28 -11.09 -2.54 -10.63
N TRP A 29 -10.18 -2.79 -11.56
CA TRP A 29 -10.38 -2.66 -13.00
C TRP A 29 -10.82 -3.97 -13.67
N GLN A 30 -11.09 -5.01 -12.88
CA GLN A 30 -11.62 -6.27 -13.39
C GLN A 30 -13.14 -6.21 -13.54
N ARG A 31 -13.66 -6.78 -14.63
CA ARG A 31 -15.10 -6.95 -14.85
C ARG A 31 -15.70 -8.00 -13.92
N GLU A 32 -15.00 -9.11 -13.75
CA GLU A 32 -15.46 -10.26 -12.97
C GLU A 32 -15.00 -10.19 -11.51
N LEU A 33 -15.87 -10.62 -10.59
CA LEU A 33 -15.58 -10.74 -9.16
C LEU A 33 -14.79 -12.03 -8.84
N LYS A 34 -13.76 -12.33 -9.63
CA LYS A 34 -12.87 -13.47 -9.45
C LYS A 34 -11.40 -13.08 -9.61
N PRO A 35 -10.46 -13.75 -8.90
CA PRO A 35 -9.03 -13.54 -9.10
C PRO A 35 -8.62 -13.77 -10.56
N SER A 36 -7.76 -12.90 -11.09
CA SER A 36 -7.28 -12.97 -12.48
C SER A 36 -5.79 -13.25 -12.53
N ASN A 37 -5.37 -14.05 -13.52
CA ASN A 37 -3.96 -14.30 -13.82
C ASN A 37 -3.20 -13.00 -14.12
N PHE A 38 -3.82 -12.03 -14.82
CA PHE A 38 -3.19 -10.74 -15.09
C PHE A 38 -2.91 -9.96 -13.81
N TYR A 39 -3.86 -9.97 -12.87
CA TYR A 39 -3.67 -9.31 -11.59
C TYR A 39 -2.63 -10.03 -10.72
N LEU A 40 -2.60 -11.36 -10.79
CA LEU A 40 -1.58 -12.17 -10.13
C LEU A 40 -0.16 -11.83 -10.61
N VAL A 41 0.04 -11.73 -11.93
CA VAL A 41 1.33 -11.33 -12.52
C VAL A 41 1.74 -9.95 -11.99
N TYR A 42 0.82 -8.98 -12.01
CA TYR A 42 1.06 -7.65 -11.44
C TYR A 42 1.50 -7.71 -9.96
N ARG A 43 0.79 -8.48 -9.11
CA ARG A 43 1.13 -8.59 -7.68
C ARG A 43 2.50 -9.21 -7.46
N TRP A 44 2.88 -10.23 -8.24
CA TRP A 44 4.21 -10.83 -8.14
C TRP A 44 5.31 -9.89 -8.65
N VAL A 45 5.08 -9.11 -9.71
CA VAL A 45 6.04 -8.09 -10.16
C VAL A 45 6.31 -7.08 -9.05
N VAL A 46 5.26 -6.53 -8.43
CA VAL A 46 5.40 -5.57 -7.31
C VAL A 46 6.12 -6.22 -6.12
N ALA A 47 5.74 -7.45 -5.75
CA ALA A 47 6.37 -8.18 -4.65
C ALA A 47 7.86 -8.45 -4.90
N ILE A 48 8.24 -8.84 -6.13
CA ILE A 48 9.63 -9.09 -6.51
C ILE A 48 10.43 -7.79 -6.45
N ILE A 49 9.91 -6.67 -6.97
CA ILE A 49 10.61 -5.37 -6.90
C ILE A 49 10.89 -5.00 -5.44
N PHE A 50 9.88 -5.02 -4.58
CA PHE A 50 10.06 -4.74 -3.15
C PHE A 50 11.02 -5.73 -2.47
N PHE A 51 10.93 -7.02 -2.79
CA PHE A 51 11.76 -8.04 -2.16
C PHE A 51 13.23 -7.93 -2.57
N VAL A 52 13.51 -7.72 -3.87
CA VAL A 52 14.87 -7.55 -4.37
C VAL A 52 15.51 -6.29 -3.76
N THR A 53 14.81 -5.15 -3.77
CA THR A 53 15.33 -3.94 -3.13
C THR A 53 15.52 -4.13 -1.62
N PHE A 54 14.60 -4.82 -0.94
CA PHE A 54 14.71 -5.15 0.47
C PHE A 54 15.99 -5.96 0.76
N VAL A 55 16.26 -7.02 -0.01
CA VAL A 55 17.48 -7.83 0.14
C VAL A 55 18.73 -6.99 -0.12
N ILE A 56 18.76 -6.19 -1.20
CA ILE A 56 19.88 -5.30 -1.51
C ILE A 56 20.13 -4.31 -0.36
N SER A 57 19.07 -3.81 0.29
CA SER A 57 19.16 -2.87 1.42
C SER A 57 19.80 -3.48 2.65
N ILE A 58 19.55 -4.76 2.91
CA ILE A 58 20.11 -5.49 4.05
C ILE A 58 21.56 -5.87 3.79
N VAL A 59 21.86 -6.33 2.57
CA VAL A 59 23.21 -6.77 2.19
C VAL A 59 24.20 -5.59 2.22
N ASP A 60 23.72 -4.38 1.90
CA ASP A 60 24.50 -3.14 1.87
C ASP A 60 25.74 -3.25 0.97
N LEU A 61 25.50 -3.42 -0.33
CA LEU A 61 26.54 -3.62 -1.35
C LEU A 61 27.57 -2.47 -1.42
N LYS A 62 27.30 -1.32 -0.81
CA LYS A 62 28.23 -0.18 -0.73
C LYS A 62 29.32 -0.40 0.31
N HIS A 63 29.09 -1.25 1.30
CA HIS A 63 30.01 -1.50 2.39
C HIS A 63 30.29 -3.02 2.51
N PRO A 64 30.92 -3.64 1.49
CA PRO A 64 31.09 -5.09 1.42
C PRO A 64 31.92 -5.66 2.57
N ASP A 65 32.87 -4.88 3.10
CA ASP A 65 33.77 -5.28 4.18
C ASP A 65 33.27 -4.86 5.58
N ALA A 66 32.08 -4.23 5.66
CA ALA A 66 31.56 -3.76 6.94
C ALA A 66 31.23 -4.93 7.89
N PRO A 67 31.56 -4.80 9.19
CA PRO A 67 31.30 -5.83 10.18
C PRO A 67 29.80 -6.05 10.38
N SER A 68 29.43 -7.22 10.91
CA SER A 68 28.03 -7.58 11.17
C SER A 68 27.32 -6.58 12.08
N SER A 69 28.02 -6.00 13.05
CA SER A 69 27.50 -4.94 13.94
C SER A 69 27.12 -3.67 13.19
N PHE A 70 27.84 -3.30 12.13
CA PHE A 70 27.48 -2.17 11.27
C PHE A 70 26.22 -2.49 10.44
N ARG A 71 26.15 -3.69 9.86
CA ARG A 71 24.98 -4.12 9.06
C ARG A 71 23.72 -4.22 9.90
N ALA A 72 23.83 -4.74 11.13
CA ALA A 72 22.71 -4.85 12.07
C ALA A 72 22.04 -3.50 12.37
N LYS A 73 22.78 -2.39 12.29
CA LYS A 73 22.21 -1.03 12.43
C LYS A 73 21.18 -0.69 11.35
N TRP A 74 21.08 -1.47 10.27
CA TRP A 74 19.98 -1.36 9.32
C TRP A 74 18.61 -1.40 10.03
N LEU A 75 18.48 -2.21 11.08
CA LEU A 75 17.24 -2.40 11.83
C LEU A 75 16.79 -1.19 12.65
N ILE A 76 17.63 -0.15 12.83
CA ILE A 76 17.27 1.00 13.69
C ILE A 76 16.53 2.10 12.92
N TYR A 77 16.63 2.11 11.59
CA TYR A 77 16.09 3.20 10.77
C TYR A 77 14.60 2.99 10.47
N LEU A 78 13.79 4.02 10.71
CA LEU A 78 12.34 4.03 10.41
C LEU A 78 12.07 3.75 8.93
N THR A 79 12.91 4.28 8.05
CA THR A 79 12.82 4.06 6.60
C THR A 79 12.86 2.58 6.26
N ASN A 80 13.69 1.81 6.96
CA ASN A 80 13.84 0.37 6.76
C ASN A 80 12.66 -0.40 7.36
N TRP A 81 12.11 0.03 8.50
CA TRP A 81 10.85 -0.52 9.03
C TRP A 81 9.68 -0.30 8.06
N GLY A 82 9.58 0.90 7.48
CA GLY A 82 8.60 1.24 6.45
C GLY A 82 8.75 0.38 5.21
N TYR A 83 9.98 0.21 4.72
CA TYR A 83 10.26 -0.64 3.55
C TYR A 83 9.94 -2.11 3.81
N THR A 84 10.30 -2.63 4.99
CA THR A 84 9.93 -3.99 5.45
C THR A 84 8.42 -4.19 5.40
N THR A 85 7.66 -3.19 5.86
CA THR A 85 6.20 -3.24 5.89
C THR A 85 5.62 -3.24 4.47
N CYS A 86 6.21 -2.49 3.54
CA CYS A 86 5.83 -2.53 2.11
C CYS A 86 6.12 -3.90 1.50
N THR A 87 7.30 -4.48 1.76
CA THR A 87 7.64 -5.82 1.25
C THR A 87 6.69 -6.89 1.81
N LEU A 88 6.38 -6.83 3.11
CA LEU A 88 5.43 -7.75 3.74
C LEU A 88 4.02 -7.60 3.14
N GLN A 89 3.54 -6.37 2.97
CA GLN A 89 2.27 -6.06 2.32
C GLN A 89 2.20 -6.67 0.91
N ALA A 90 3.24 -6.49 0.10
CA ALA A 90 3.27 -6.92 -1.29
C ALA A 90 3.28 -8.45 -1.39
N LEU A 91 4.05 -9.12 -0.53
CA LEU A 91 4.07 -10.58 -0.42
C LEU A 91 2.71 -11.14 0.02
N LEU A 92 2.09 -10.56 1.05
CA LEU A 92 0.75 -10.97 1.49
C LEU A 92 -0.28 -10.82 0.36
N ALA A 93 -0.23 -9.72 -0.39
CA ALA A 93 -1.11 -9.51 -1.54
C ALA A 93 -0.89 -10.58 -2.61
N ALA A 94 0.36 -10.85 -2.99
CA ALA A 94 0.71 -11.84 -4.00
C ALA A 94 0.28 -13.25 -3.58
N LEU A 95 0.51 -13.63 -2.32
CA LEU A 95 0.12 -14.94 -1.78
C LEU A 95 -1.40 -15.12 -1.72
N LEU A 96 -2.15 -14.09 -1.28
CA LEU A 96 -3.62 -14.15 -1.23
C LEU A 96 -4.24 -14.28 -2.63
N VAL A 97 -3.74 -13.53 -3.61
CA VAL A 97 -4.19 -13.65 -5.01
C VAL A 97 -3.79 -15.00 -5.59
N SER A 98 -2.58 -15.51 -5.27
CA SER A 98 -2.12 -16.83 -5.69
C SER A 98 -3.06 -17.93 -5.19
N ALA A 99 -3.43 -17.90 -3.91
CA ALA A 99 -4.37 -18.86 -3.35
C ALA A 99 -5.74 -18.78 -4.03
N GLY A 100 -6.22 -17.58 -4.35
CA GLY A 100 -7.48 -17.37 -5.07
C GLY A 100 -7.46 -17.89 -6.51
N VAL A 101 -6.35 -17.70 -7.23
CA VAL A 101 -6.18 -18.17 -8.61
C VAL A 101 -5.95 -19.69 -8.69
N LEU A 102 -5.18 -20.25 -7.75
CA LEU A 102 -4.79 -21.67 -7.79
C LEU A 102 -5.84 -22.62 -7.21
N ALA A 103 -6.71 -22.15 -6.30
CA ALA A 103 -7.70 -22.99 -5.64
C ALA A 103 -8.58 -23.83 -6.60
N PRO A 104 -9.07 -23.31 -7.75
CA PRO A 104 -9.85 -24.13 -8.69
C PRO A 104 -9.03 -25.25 -9.37
N TYR A 105 -7.71 -25.10 -9.48
CA TYR A 105 -6.83 -26.06 -10.16
C TYR A 105 -6.25 -27.12 -9.21
N LEU A 106 -6.14 -26.80 -7.91
CA LEU A 106 -5.58 -27.68 -6.89
C LEU A 106 -6.66 -28.60 -6.31
N LYS A 107 -6.99 -29.68 -7.03
CA LYS A 107 -7.99 -30.69 -6.60
C LYS A 107 -7.71 -31.27 -5.19
N ASN A 108 -6.44 -31.33 -4.79
CA ASN A 108 -6.02 -31.83 -3.47
C ASN A 108 -6.23 -30.81 -2.33
N MET A 109 -6.58 -29.56 -2.63
CA MET A 109 -6.77 -28.48 -1.65
C MET A 109 -8.08 -27.69 -1.93
N PRO A 110 -9.26 -28.34 -1.88
CA PRO A 110 -10.53 -27.71 -2.28
C PRO A 110 -10.94 -26.51 -1.40
N ASN A 111 -10.39 -26.42 -0.19
CA ASN A 111 -10.68 -25.33 0.75
C ASN A 111 -9.60 -24.23 0.78
N LEU A 112 -8.61 -24.26 -0.12
CA LEU A 112 -7.46 -23.35 -0.07
C LEU A 112 -7.90 -21.88 0.01
N GLN A 113 -8.74 -21.42 -0.92
CA GLN A 113 -9.24 -20.05 -0.92
C GLN A 113 -10.05 -19.73 0.34
N LYS A 114 -10.91 -20.64 0.80
CA LYS A 114 -11.72 -20.44 2.00
C LYS A 114 -10.84 -20.31 3.26
N SER A 115 -9.73 -21.05 3.32
CA SER A 115 -8.79 -21.05 4.43
C SER A 115 -7.84 -19.84 4.41
N THR A 116 -7.47 -19.34 3.23
CA THR A 116 -6.54 -18.20 3.10
C THR A 116 -7.24 -16.86 3.11
N LEU A 117 -8.49 -16.78 2.64
CA LEU A 117 -9.22 -15.52 2.55
C LEU A 117 -9.24 -14.74 3.86
N PRO A 118 -9.48 -15.33 5.06
CA PRO A 118 -9.48 -14.60 6.33
C PRO A 118 -8.22 -13.76 6.62
N PHE A 119 -7.06 -14.11 6.05
CA PHE A 119 -5.82 -13.32 6.17
C PHE A 119 -5.90 -11.96 5.46
N TYR A 120 -6.97 -11.67 4.71
CA TYR A 120 -7.21 -10.34 4.14
C TYR A 120 -7.20 -9.24 5.21
N LYS A 121 -7.62 -9.55 6.44
CA LYS A 121 -7.63 -8.58 7.56
C LYS A 121 -6.21 -8.14 7.93
N PHE A 122 -5.30 -9.11 8.01
CA PHE A 122 -3.89 -8.86 8.28
C PHE A 122 -3.27 -8.06 7.13
N TYR A 123 -3.48 -8.52 5.88
CA TYR A 123 -3.08 -7.77 4.70
C TYR A 123 -3.62 -6.34 4.70
N TRP A 124 -4.87 -6.13 5.09
CA TRP A 124 -5.49 -4.80 5.08
C TRP A 124 -4.80 -3.84 6.05
N VAL A 125 -4.53 -4.28 7.28
CA VAL A 125 -3.79 -3.49 8.27
C VAL A 125 -2.39 -3.17 7.74
N THR A 126 -1.65 -4.19 7.28
CA THR A 126 -0.30 -4.01 6.74
C THR A 126 -0.32 -3.07 5.52
N ASN A 127 -1.36 -3.14 4.68
CA ASN A 127 -1.51 -2.26 3.53
C ASN A 127 -1.73 -0.80 3.94
N VAL A 128 -2.59 -0.53 4.92
CA VAL A 128 -2.80 0.84 5.42
C VAL A 128 -1.48 1.39 5.97
N VAL A 129 -0.79 0.63 6.83
CA VAL A 129 0.50 1.06 7.39
C VAL A 129 1.55 1.26 6.30
N ALA A 130 1.71 0.32 5.38
CA ALA A 130 2.67 0.41 4.29
C ALA A 130 2.44 1.66 3.42
N THR A 131 1.19 1.94 3.02
CA THR A 131 0.86 3.09 2.17
C THR A 131 1.18 4.41 2.88
N ASP A 132 0.70 4.58 4.12
CA ASP A 132 0.88 5.84 4.84
C ASP A 132 2.35 6.08 5.22
N ILE A 133 3.06 5.04 5.64
CA ILE A 133 4.49 5.14 5.98
C ILE A 133 5.34 5.35 4.73
N ALA A 134 5.01 4.78 3.58
CA ALA A 134 5.74 5.05 2.33
C ALA A 134 5.69 6.54 1.99
N PHE A 135 4.47 7.12 1.92
CA PHE A 135 4.30 8.55 1.64
C PHE A 135 4.91 9.44 2.73
N GLY A 136 4.76 9.07 3.99
CA GLY A 136 5.36 9.77 5.12
C GLY A 136 6.89 9.78 5.04
N VAL A 137 7.51 8.63 4.78
CA VAL A 137 8.97 8.51 4.61
C VAL A 137 9.46 9.36 3.46
N THR A 138 8.83 9.29 2.28
CA THR A 138 9.22 10.12 1.13
C THR A 138 9.13 11.60 1.48
N ALA A 139 8.01 12.06 2.02
CA ALA A 139 7.81 13.46 2.35
C ALA A 139 8.84 13.95 3.39
N LEU A 140 9.01 13.24 4.50
CA LEU A 140 9.94 13.64 5.57
C LEU A 140 11.39 13.53 5.13
N TYR A 141 11.74 12.51 4.36
CA TYR A 141 13.10 12.32 3.89
C TYR A 141 13.55 13.48 3.01
N TRP A 142 12.79 13.80 1.96
CA TRP A 142 13.18 14.86 1.01
C TRP A 142 13.04 16.27 1.57
N SER A 143 12.23 16.48 2.62
CA SER A 143 12.04 17.80 3.22
C SER A 143 12.91 18.08 4.44
N LEU A 144 13.24 17.07 5.26
CA LEU A 144 13.87 17.26 6.57
C LEU A 144 15.19 16.48 6.76
N ILE A 145 15.46 15.44 5.97
CA ILE A 145 16.59 14.52 6.21
C ILE A 145 17.64 14.62 5.10
N TYR A 146 17.22 14.69 3.84
CA TYR A 146 18.13 14.72 2.71
C TYR A 146 18.95 16.01 2.71
N ASP A 147 20.27 15.85 2.62
CA ASP A 147 21.22 16.94 2.47
C ASP A 147 22.20 16.56 1.37
N GLU A 148 22.18 17.32 0.27
CA GLU A 148 23.03 17.10 -0.90
C GLU A 148 24.53 17.20 -0.57
N LYS A 149 24.90 17.89 0.51
CA LYS A 149 26.30 18.08 0.91
C LYS A 149 26.87 16.87 1.63
N SER A 150 26.01 16.04 2.21
CA SER A 150 26.41 14.90 3.06
C SER A 150 25.88 13.55 2.56
N MET A 151 24.94 13.53 1.62
CA MET A 151 24.31 12.32 1.10
C MET A 151 24.38 12.23 -0.42
N ASN A 152 24.80 11.08 -0.93
CA ASN A 152 24.80 10.81 -2.36
C ASN A 152 23.39 10.40 -2.84
N PHE A 153 22.91 11.07 -3.89
CA PHE A 153 21.74 10.63 -4.65
C PHE A 153 22.13 9.45 -5.54
N ASP A 154 22.03 8.23 -5.02
CA ASP A 154 22.22 7.01 -5.79
C ASP A 154 20.94 6.19 -5.93
N ALA A 155 20.97 5.18 -6.79
CA ALA A 155 19.83 4.32 -7.06
C ALA A 155 19.21 3.79 -5.76
N MET A 156 20.03 3.37 -4.81
CA MET A 156 19.51 2.79 -3.57
C MET A 156 18.82 3.83 -2.70
N ASN A 157 19.34 5.05 -2.65
CA ASN A 157 18.71 6.18 -2.01
C ASN A 157 17.32 6.45 -2.59
N PHE A 158 17.23 6.53 -3.92
CA PHE A 158 15.95 6.68 -4.63
C PHE A 158 14.99 5.53 -4.35
N PHE A 159 15.48 4.29 -4.40
CA PHE A 159 14.64 3.10 -4.24
C PHE A 159 14.02 2.99 -2.84
N VAL A 160 14.77 3.33 -1.78
CA VAL A 160 14.29 3.25 -0.39
C VAL A 160 13.44 4.48 0.00
N HIS A 161 13.69 5.64 -0.58
CA HIS A 161 13.05 6.90 -0.15
C HIS A 161 12.01 7.47 -1.11
N ALA A 162 11.95 7.05 -2.38
CA ALA A 162 10.98 7.54 -3.36
C ALA A 162 10.19 6.42 -4.04
N ASN A 163 10.86 5.33 -4.44
CA ASN A 163 10.21 4.25 -5.18
C ASN A 163 9.12 3.53 -4.36
N ASN A 164 9.27 3.43 -3.05
CA ASN A 164 8.22 2.90 -2.17
C ASN A 164 6.88 3.64 -2.36
N SER A 165 6.90 4.98 -2.32
CA SER A 165 5.72 5.82 -2.54
C SER A 165 5.16 5.67 -3.95
N VAL A 166 6.02 5.57 -4.97
CA VAL A 166 5.56 5.35 -6.35
C VAL A 166 4.82 4.02 -6.47
N LEU A 167 5.40 2.93 -5.96
CA LEU A 167 4.77 1.61 -6.00
C LEU A 167 3.48 1.55 -5.18
N MET A 168 3.46 2.14 -3.98
CA MET A 168 2.26 2.19 -3.14
C MET A 168 1.17 3.09 -3.73
N MET A 169 1.53 4.14 -4.46
CA MET A 169 0.59 4.96 -5.24
C MET A 169 -0.06 4.12 -6.33
N ILE A 170 0.74 3.42 -7.15
CA ILE A 170 0.22 2.53 -8.20
C ILE A 170 -0.69 1.47 -7.56
N ASP A 171 -0.25 0.83 -6.47
CA ASP A 171 -1.02 -0.21 -5.78
C ASP A 171 -2.39 0.31 -5.33
N MET A 172 -2.43 1.50 -4.71
CA MET A 172 -3.66 2.14 -4.26
C MET A 172 -4.66 2.37 -5.41
N PHE A 173 -4.18 2.63 -6.63
CA PHE A 173 -5.03 2.74 -7.83
C PHE A 173 -5.45 1.39 -8.40
N MET A 174 -4.72 0.30 -8.13
CA MET A 174 -5.01 -1.03 -8.65
C MET A 174 -5.91 -1.86 -7.73
N VAL A 175 -5.81 -1.72 -6.41
CA VAL A 175 -6.58 -2.53 -5.45
C VAL A 175 -8.08 -2.21 -5.46
N ALA A 176 -8.94 -3.20 -5.24
CA ALA A 176 -10.39 -2.98 -5.12
C ALA A 176 -10.86 -2.64 -3.69
N HIS A 177 -10.09 -3.03 -2.67
CA HIS A 177 -10.46 -2.81 -1.26
C HIS A 177 -10.47 -1.33 -0.86
N PRO A 178 -11.28 -0.94 0.15
CA PRO A 178 -11.44 0.45 0.53
C PRO A 178 -10.36 0.93 1.51
N ILE A 179 -10.10 2.23 1.50
CA ILE A 179 -9.42 2.93 2.60
C ILE A 179 -10.48 3.56 3.50
N ARG A 180 -10.43 3.26 4.81
CA ARG A 180 -11.35 3.80 5.81
C ARG A 180 -10.64 4.85 6.65
N LEU A 181 -11.30 5.99 6.84
CA LEU A 181 -10.70 7.15 7.52
C LEU A 181 -10.23 6.84 8.95
N LEU A 182 -10.95 5.98 9.70
CA LEU A 182 -10.57 5.60 11.07
C LEU A 182 -9.40 4.62 11.14
N HIS A 183 -8.98 4.01 10.02
CA HIS A 183 -7.79 3.16 9.99
C HIS A 183 -6.47 3.94 10.13
N CYS A 184 -6.52 5.28 10.20
CA CYS A 184 -5.38 6.11 10.58
C CYS A 184 -4.74 5.72 11.92
N CYS A 185 -5.47 5.01 12.79
CA CYS A 185 -4.92 4.49 14.04
C CYS A 185 -3.78 3.48 13.83
N TYR A 186 -3.77 2.71 12.74
CA TYR A 186 -2.75 1.70 12.49
C TYR A 186 -1.35 2.29 12.24
N PRO A 187 -1.15 3.25 11.31
CA PRO A 187 0.15 3.89 11.14
C PRO A 187 0.55 4.76 12.34
N ILE A 188 -0.40 5.29 13.12
CA ILE A 188 -0.10 5.99 14.39
C ILE A 188 0.51 5.01 15.39
N VAL A 189 -0.10 3.84 15.60
CA VAL A 189 0.44 2.81 16.50
C VAL A 189 1.83 2.39 16.04
N PHE A 190 2.05 2.21 14.73
CA PHE A 190 3.38 1.93 14.17
C PHE A 190 4.39 3.03 14.50
N GLY A 191 4.02 4.30 14.32
CA GLY A 191 4.86 5.45 14.67
C GLY A 191 5.18 5.55 16.17
N ILE A 192 4.20 5.27 17.04
CA ILE A 192 4.41 5.22 18.50
C ILE A 192 5.39 4.09 18.86
N CYS A 193 5.23 2.90 18.28
CA CYS A 193 6.16 1.79 18.50
C CYS A 193 7.60 2.19 18.12
N TYR A 194 7.79 2.88 17.00
CA TYR A 194 9.10 3.37 16.61
C TYR A 194 9.64 4.46 17.55
N ALA A 195 8.79 5.39 17.98
CA ALA A 195 9.18 6.42 18.95
C ALA A 195 9.65 5.80 20.27
N VAL A 196 8.91 4.82 20.80
CA VAL A 196 9.29 4.06 22.00
C VAL A 196 10.61 3.32 21.78
N PHE A 197 10.76 2.64 20.64
CA PHE A 197 12.03 2.00 20.27
C PHE A 197 13.20 3.01 20.27
N SER A 198 13.01 4.22 19.73
CA SER A 198 14.06 5.23 19.66
C SER A 198 14.49 5.74 21.04
N VAL A 199 13.56 5.83 22.01
CA VAL A 199 13.87 6.17 23.40
C VAL A 199 14.69 5.05 24.05
N ILE A 200 14.27 3.79 23.87
CA ILE A 200 14.97 2.62 24.39
C ILE A 200 16.38 2.54 23.79
N PHE A 201 16.51 2.75 22.47
CA PHE A 201 17.79 2.78 21.78
C PHE A 201 18.75 3.80 22.40
N TYR A 202 18.28 5.02 22.65
CA TYR A 202 19.07 6.05 23.31
C TYR A 202 19.44 5.67 24.76
N ALA A 203 18.46 5.24 25.56
CA ALA A 203 18.67 4.87 26.97
C ALA A 203 19.62 3.68 27.14
N ALA A 204 19.68 2.78 26.16
CA ALA A 204 20.62 1.65 26.11
C ALA A 204 22.02 2.03 25.60
N GLY A 205 22.29 3.30 25.30
CA GLY A 205 23.58 3.75 24.78
C GLY A 205 23.81 3.42 23.29
N GLY A 206 22.74 3.29 22.51
CA GLY A 206 22.78 2.98 21.09
C GLY A 206 23.54 4.02 20.26
N ILE A 207 24.26 3.55 19.24
CA ILE A 207 25.07 4.39 18.34
C ILE A 207 24.71 4.10 16.88
N SER A 208 24.44 5.15 16.09
CA SER A 208 24.11 5.09 14.66
C SER A 208 25.28 4.59 13.80
N ARG A 209 25.05 4.41 12.49
CA ARG A 209 26.14 4.00 11.57
C ARG A 209 27.24 5.05 11.48
N GLU A 210 26.88 6.31 11.67
CA GLU A 210 27.74 7.50 11.64
C GLU A 210 28.40 7.80 13.00
N GLY A 211 28.27 6.89 13.97
CA GLY A 211 28.86 7.07 15.30
C GLY A 211 28.11 8.04 16.20
N GLN A 212 26.87 8.41 15.86
CA GLN A 212 26.08 9.37 16.64
C GLN A 212 25.20 8.68 17.68
N VAL A 213 24.91 9.38 18.78
CA VAL A 213 24.02 8.90 19.86
C VAL A 213 22.53 8.96 19.51
N TYR A 214 22.19 9.47 18.31
CA TYR A 214 20.84 9.58 17.79
C TYR A 214 20.74 8.83 16.45
N ILE A 215 19.55 8.32 16.13
CA ILE A 215 19.31 7.62 14.85
C ILE A 215 19.19 8.64 13.70
N TYR A 216 18.41 9.69 13.93
CA TYR A 216 18.29 10.85 13.06
C TYR A 216 18.57 12.09 13.91
N ASN A 217 19.20 13.12 13.35
CA ASN A 217 19.48 14.38 14.05
C ASN A 217 18.21 15.02 14.68
N ILE A 218 17.06 14.87 14.04
CA ILE A 218 15.75 15.32 14.53
C ILE A 218 15.20 14.47 15.69
N LEU A 219 15.74 13.26 15.91
CA LEU A 219 15.38 12.36 17.02
C LEU A 219 16.49 12.31 18.10
N ASP A 220 17.01 13.48 18.48
CA ASP A 220 18.06 13.60 19.49
C ASP A 220 17.52 13.68 20.93
N TRP A 221 17.39 12.52 21.58
CA TRP A 221 16.85 12.39 22.95
C TRP A 221 17.70 13.03 24.06
N ARG A 222 18.87 13.60 23.75
CA ARG A 222 19.55 14.55 24.66
C ARG A 222 18.74 15.83 24.86
N LYS A 223 17.85 16.15 23.91
CA LYS A 223 16.92 17.29 23.91
C LYS A 223 15.47 16.79 23.97
N PRO A 224 15.05 16.11 25.05
CA PRO A 224 13.81 15.33 25.09
C PRO A 224 12.55 16.17 24.82
N GLY A 225 12.52 17.44 25.25
CA GLY A 225 11.41 18.35 24.97
C GLY A 225 11.21 18.59 23.48
N LEU A 226 12.28 18.97 22.76
CA LEU A 226 12.23 19.21 21.32
C LEU A 226 11.91 17.92 20.54
N THR A 227 12.56 16.81 20.89
CA THR A 227 12.32 15.52 20.23
C THR A 227 10.88 15.04 20.42
N THR A 228 10.30 15.23 21.61
CA THR A 228 8.89 14.88 21.87
C THR A 228 7.96 15.69 20.98
N ILE A 229 8.19 17.01 20.84
CA ILE A 229 7.41 17.87 19.95
C ILE A 229 7.50 17.39 18.50
N ILE A 230 8.70 17.04 18.02
CA ILE A 230 8.91 16.51 16.67
C ILE A 230 8.15 15.18 16.48
N CYS A 231 8.23 14.25 17.43
CA CYS A 231 7.49 12.99 17.38
C CYS A 231 5.97 13.23 17.29
N VAL A 232 5.42 14.12 18.11
CA VAL A 232 3.99 14.47 18.07
C VAL A 232 3.62 15.11 16.72
N ALA A 233 4.46 16.00 16.19
CA ALA A 233 4.24 16.63 14.89
C ALA A 233 4.25 15.59 13.75
N VAL A 234 5.17 14.64 13.76
CA VAL A 234 5.23 13.53 12.79
C VAL A 234 4.01 12.63 12.89
N LEU A 235 3.53 12.30 14.09
CA LEU A 235 2.28 11.54 14.28
C LEU A 235 1.07 12.31 13.74
N GLY A 236 1.00 13.62 13.96
CA GLY A 236 -0.03 14.48 13.36
C GLY A 236 0.07 14.51 11.83
N PHE A 237 1.28 14.58 11.28
CA PHE A 237 1.51 14.53 9.84
C PHE A 237 1.06 13.20 9.22
N ILE A 238 1.27 12.07 9.89
CA ILE A 238 0.77 10.75 9.44
C ILE A 238 -0.76 10.76 9.31
N VAL A 239 -1.49 11.45 10.19
CA VAL A 239 -2.95 11.60 10.05
C VAL A 239 -3.31 12.37 8.77
N VAL A 240 -2.57 13.45 8.47
CA VAL A 240 -2.76 14.21 7.23
C VAL A 240 -2.51 13.35 6.01
N VAL A 241 -1.42 12.56 6.01
CA VAL A 241 -1.11 11.61 4.93
C VAL A 241 -2.25 10.60 4.75
N HIS A 242 -2.78 10.03 5.84
CA HIS A 242 -3.90 9.09 5.75
C HIS A 242 -5.18 9.73 5.19
N ILE A 243 -5.47 10.99 5.55
CA ILE A 243 -6.60 11.74 4.99
C ILE A 243 -6.42 11.92 3.47
N VAL A 244 -5.20 12.23 3.02
CA VAL A 244 -4.88 12.33 1.58
C VAL A 244 -5.08 10.98 0.89
N CYS A 245 -4.59 9.87 1.47
CA CYS A 245 -4.80 8.52 0.93
C CYS A 245 -6.29 8.17 0.83
N TRP A 246 -7.08 8.50 1.84
CA TRP A 246 -8.53 8.34 1.82
C TRP A 246 -9.17 9.18 0.71
N GLY A 247 -8.72 10.42 0.50
CA GLY A 247 -9.16 11.28 -0.60
C GLY A 247 -8.84 10.68 -1.98
N LEU A 248 -7.63 10.15 -2.17
CA LEU A 248 -7.21 9.47 -3.40
C LEU A 248 -8.01 8.18 -3.63
N TYR A 249 -8.36 7.44 -2.58
CA TYR A 249 -9.31 6.34 -2.67
C TYR A 249 -10.69 6.80 -3.17
N LYS A 250 -11.23 7.91 -2.64
CA LYS A 250 -12.51 8.46 -3.14
C LYS A 250 -12.41 8.87 -4.62
N PHE A 251 -11.29 9.46 -5.00
CA PHE A 251 -11.03 9.81 -6.40
C PHE A 251 -10.96 8.56 -7.30
N ARG A 252 -10.28 7.50 -6.89
CA ARG A 252 -10.26 6.20 -7.59
C ARG A 252 -11.67 5.62 -7.77
N MET A 253 -12.50 5.66 -6.72
CA MET A 253 -13.89 5.18 -6.80
C MET A 253 -14.73 6.01 -7.78
N TRP A 254 -14.50 7.32 -7.83
CA TRP A 254 -15.13 8.21 -8.81
C TRP A 254 -14.68 7.90 -10.25
N LEU A 255 -13.39 7.68 -10.49
CA LEU A 255 -12.88 7.26 -11.81
C LEU A 255 -13.52 5.93 -12.26
N HIS A 256 -13.57 4.96 -11.35
CA HIS A 256 -14.16 3.66 -11.64
C HIS A 256 -15.66 3.75 -11.94
N SER A 257 -16.42 4.63 -11.27
CA SER A 257 -17.85 4.83 -11.59
C SER A 257 -18.06 5.47 -12.97
N LYS A 258 -17.18 6.41 -13.36
CA LYS A 258 -17.18 6.99 -14.71
C LYS A 258 -16.84 5.95 -15.78
N TYR A 259 -15.84 5.12 -15.54
CA TYR A 259 -15.47 4.02 -16.44
C TYR A 259 -16.64 3.05 -16.66
N LYS A 260 -17.25 2.56 -15.57
CA LYS A 260 -18.40 1.64 -15.67
C LYS A 260 -19.60 2.23 -16.39
N LYS A 261 -19.90 3.51 -16.15
CA LYS A 261 -20.99 4.19 -16.87
C LYS A 261 -20.71 4.24 -18.37
N ARG A 262 -19.49 4.62 -18.76
CA ARG A 262 -19.10 4.71 -20.18
C ARG A 262 -19.14 3.35 -20.87
N GLU A 263 -18.76 2.29 -20.16
CA GLU A 263 -18.86 0.91 -20.63
C GLU A 263 -20.33 0.46 -20.80
N SER A 264 -21.21 0.77 -19.84
CA SER A 264 -22.64 0.45 -19.98
C SER A 264 -23.31 1.21 -21.10
N ASP A 265 -22.97 2.48 -21.26
CA ASP A 265 -23.53 3.33 -22.32
C ASP A 265 -23.11 2.79 -23.70
N GLY A 266 -21.83 2.43 -23.89
CA GLY A 266 -21.35 1.82 -25.14
C GLY A 266 -21.96 0.45 -25.46
N LEU A 267 -22.19 -0.39 -24.45
CA LEU A 267 -22.87 -1.69 -24.62
C LEU A 267 -24.34 -1.54 -25.03
N ASN A 268 -25.01 -0.46 -24.58
CA ASN A 268 -26.38 -0.18 -24.98
C ASN A 268 -26.44 0.35 -26.42
N ASP A 269 -25.52 1.24 -26.81
CA ASP A 269 -25.43 1.75 -28.19
C ASP A 269 -25.17 0.62 -29.22
N GLU A 270 -24.31 -0.34 -28.87
CA GLU A 270 -24.02 -1.51 -29.73
C GLU A 270 -25.25 -2.41 -29.90
N LYS A 271 -26.01 -2.65 -28.82
CA LYS A 271 -27.27 -3.41 -28.88
C LYS A 271 -28.33 -2.70 -29.71
N ASP A 272 -28.49 -1.39 -29.55
CA ASP A 272 -29.45 -0.60 -30.33
C ASP A 272 -29.09 -0.57 -31.82
N THR A 273 -27.80 -0.52 -32.15
CA THR A 273 -27.32 -0.59 -33.53
C THR A 273 -27.57 -1.97 -34.14
N SER A 274 -27.24 -3.04 -33.40
CA SER A 274 -27.50 -4.42 -33.83
C SER A 274 -28.98 -4.70 -34.06
N ASN A 275 -29.86 -4.24 -33.15
CA ASN A 275 -31.30 -4.38 -33.31
C ASN A 275 -31.80 -3.63 -34.55
N LYS A 276 -31.34 -2.39 -34.78
CA LYS A 276 -31.71 -1.63 -36.00
C LYS A 276 -31.27 -2.34 -37.27
N THR A 277 -30.07 -2.92 -37.32
CA THR A 277 -29.60 -3.68 -38.48
C THR A 277 -30.43 -4.95 -38.70
N ALA A 278 -30.83 -5.65 -37.63
CA ALA A 278 -31.70 -6.82 -37.72
C ALA A 278 -33.09 -6.46 -38.29
N TYR A 279 -33.73 -5.39 -37.80
CA TYR A 279 -35.01 -4.91 -38.33
C TYR A 279 -34.94 -4.51 -39.82
N VAL A 280 -33.84 -3.86 -40.24
CA VAL A 280 -33.65 -3.50 -41.66
C VAL A 280 -33.51 -4.75 -42.54
N ASN A 281 -32.80 -5.77 -42.07
CA ASN A 281 -32.64 -7.02 -42.81
C ASN A 281 -33.96 -7.82 -42.90
N GLU A 282 -34.78 -7.81 -41.85
CA GLU A 282 -36.11 -8.44 -41.88
C GLU A 282 -37.08 -7.71 -42.83
N GLY A 283 -37.08 -6.37 -42.83
CA GLY A 283 -37.89 -5.57 -43.75
C GLY A 283 -37.51 -5.77 -45.22
N LEU A 284 -36.21 -5.90 -45.52
CA LEU A 284 -35.73 -6.23 -46.87
C LEU A 284 -36.07 -7.66 -47.30
N ALA A 285 -36.20 -8.60 -46.36
CA ALA A 285 -36.58 -9.98 -46.68
C ALA A 285 -38.09 -10.12 -46.97
N SER A 286 -38.94 -9.25 -46.39
CA SER A 286 -40.38 -9.25 -46.66
C SER A 286 -40.80 -8.61 -47.99
N ASP A 287 -39.93 -7.79 -48.60
CA ASP A 287 -40.21 -7.08 -49.85
C ASP A 287 -39.82 -7.86 -51.13
N VAL A 288 -39.31 -9.11 -51.00
CA VAL A 288 -38.78 -9.93 -52.10
C VAL A 288 -39.71 -11.11 -52.46
N VAL A 289 -41.00 -11.06 -52.12
CA VAL A 289 -41.99 -12.09 -52.48
C VAL A 289 -43.10 -11.52 -53.36
#